data_AF-A0A7D9EN64-F1
#
_entry.id   AF-A0A7D9EN64-F1
#
_cell.length_a   1.000
_cell.length_b   1.000
_cell.length_c   1.000
_cell.angle_alpha   90.00
_cell.angle_beta   90.00
_cell.angle_gamma   90.00
#
_symmetry.space_group_name_H-M   'P 1'
#
loop_
_entity.id
_entity.type
_entity.pdbx_description
1 polymer ?
#
loop_
_entity_poly.entity_id
_entity_poly.type
_entity_poly.pdbx_seq_one_letter_code
_entity_poly.pdbx_strand_id
1 'polypeptide(L)'
;VTTSWSPSQEFKDFLEKNFRRKLSFDHICDILEEQAIPQVDFLVAPTLDPPMLSHVSYQNKKFVQERDKELAVVQRAMLNITGPLCTLHDRLENNLPVSPTELQLLVEQSLCLVGSANSQLSVLRRKKVLASIN
;
A
#
# COMPACT_ATOMS: atom_id res chain seq x y z
N VAL A 1 -7.77 15.69 -31.39
CA VAL A 1 -6.33 15.40 -31.35
C VAL A 1 -6.07 14.50 -30.15
N THR A 2 -5.92 13.19 -30.38
CA THR A 2 -5.52 12.25 -29.33
C THR A 2 -4.01 12.34 -29.18
N THR A 3 -3.53 13.17 -28.26
CA THR A 3 -2.12 13.19 -27.88
C THR A 3 -1.81 11.89 -27.16
N SER A 4 -1.16 10.93 -27.85
CA SER A 4 -0.58 9.77 -27.18
C SER A 4 0.61 10.27 -26.36
N TRP A 5 0.43 10.39 -25.05
CA TRP A 5 1.55 10.66 -24.16
C TRP A 5 2.42 9.40 -24.07
N SER A 6 3.73 9.56 -24.22
CA SER A 6 4.72 8.52 -23.98
C SER A 6 5.80 9.04 -23.04
N PRO A 7 6.18 8.30 -21.99
CA PRO A 7 7.21 8.74 -21.07
C PRO A 7 8.59 8.77 -21.73
N SER A 8 9.42 9.74 -21.32
CA SER A 8 10.84 9.77 -21.67
C SER A 8 11.57 8.54 -21.11
N GLN A 9 12.74 8.21 -21.66
CA GLN A 9 13.54 7.10 -21.15
C GLN A 9 13.96 7.34 -19.70
N GLU A 10 14.39 8.55 -19.38
CA GLU A 10 14.75 8.97 -18.02
C GLU A 10 13.60 8.75 -17.02
N PHE A 11 12.37 9.06 -17.41
CA PHE A 11 11.21 8.83 -16.56
C PHE A 11 10.90 7.34 -16.41
N LYS A 12 11.07 6.53 -17.46
CA LYS A 12 10.94 5.06 -17.34
C LYS A 12 11.98 4.50 -16.36
N ASP A 13 13.23 4.94 -16.46
CA ASP A 13 14.32 4.50 -15.58
C ASP A 13 14.03 4.92 -14.12
N PHE A 14 13.51 6.13 -13.92
CA PHE A 14 13.04 6.60 -12.62
C PHE A 14 11.91 5.73 -12.04
N LEU A 15 10.91 5.38 -12.84
CA LEU A 15 9.84 4.48 -12.42
C LEU A 15 10.38 3.08 -12.09
N GLU A 16 11.24 2.52 -12.94
CA GLU A 16 11.81 1.19 -12.74
C GLU A 16 12.65 1.11 -11.47
N LYS A 17 13.49 2.12 -11.22
CA LYS A 17 14.29 2.25 -10.00
C LYS A 17 13.41 2.24 -8.75
N ASN A 18 12.35 3.06 -8.73
CA ASN A 18 11.53 3.23 -7.53
C ASN A 18 10.52 2.09 -7.33
N PHE A 19 9.92 1.55 -8.40
CA PHE A 19 8.98 0.41 -8.27
C PHE A 19 9.67 -0.91 -7.92
N ARG A 20 10.93 -1.10 -8.33
CA ARG A 20 11.68 -2.32 -7.99
C ARG A 20 12.32 -2.28 -6.61
N ARG A 21 12.36 -1.11 -5.94
CA ARG A 21 12.86 -1.01 -4.57
C ARG A 21 11.95 -1.80 -3.64
N LYS A 22 12.48 -2.91 -3.14
CA LYS A 22 11.88 -3.65 -2.03
C LYS A 22 12.31 -2.98 -0.73
N LEU A 23 11.44 -2.15 -0.18
CA LEU A 23 11.68 -1.53 1.13
C LEU A 23 11.66 -2.60 2.23
N SER A 24 12.55 -2.45 3.22
CA SER A 24 12.45 -3.19 4.48
C SER A 24 11.27 -2.64 5.30
N PHE A 25 10.87 -3.38 6.34
CA PHE A 25 9.87 -2.88 7.27
C PHE A 25 10.33 -1.58 7.94
N ASP A 26 11.59 -1.52 8.37
CA ASP A 26 12.17 -0.33 9.02
C ASP A 26 12.13 0.88 8.08
N HIS A 27 12.56 0.74 6.81
CA HIS A 27 12.46 1.85 5.86
C HIS A 27 11.02 2.29 5.56
N ILE A 28 10.05 1.36 5.62
CA ILE A 28 8.64 1.74 5.52
C ILE A 28 8.25 2.56 6.75
N CYS A 29 8.67 2.15 7.95
CA CYS A 29 8.39 2.91 9.17
C CYS A 29 9.03 4.30 9.12
N ASP A 30 10.31 4.39 8.75
CA ASP A 30 11.03 5.66 8.62
C ASP A 30 10.32 6.62 7.65
N ILE A 31 9.89 6.12 6.48
CA ILE A 31 9.13 6.93 5.52
C ILE A 31 7.86 7.45 6.16
N LEU A 32 7.17 6.62 6.94
CA LEU A 32 5.83 6.85 7.47
C LEU A 32 5.80 7.68 8.76
N GLU A 33 6.87 7.68 9.56
CA GLU A 33 6.99 8.50 10.77
C GLU A 33 6.84 9.99 10.47
N GLU A 34 7.27 10.43 9.29
CA GLU A 34 7.23 11.82 8.85
C GLU A 34 5.95 12.17 8.06
N GLN A 35 4.97 11.25 7.94
CA GLN A 35 3.83 11.43 7.02
C GLN A 35 2.48 11.52 7.73
N ALA A 36 1.58 12.30 7.14
CA ALA A 36 0.19 12.40 7.55
C ALA A 36 -0.62 11.18 7.05
N ILE A 37 -0.41 9.99 7.63
CA ILE A 37 -1.20 8.81 7.27
C ILE A 37 -2.63 8.98 7.81
N PRO A 38 -3.66 8.93 6.95
CA PRO A 38 -5.02 9.08 7.42
C PRO A 38 -5.42 7.88 8.28
N GLN A 39 -5.97 8.15 9.46
CA GLN A 39 -6.61 7.12 10.26
C GLN A 39 -7.99 6.83 9.69
N VAL A 40 -8.10 5.73 8.92
CA VAL A 40 -9.35 5.27 8.31
C VAL A 40 -9.72 3.89 8.82
N ASP A 41 -10.96 3.77 9.32
CA ASP A 41 -11.54 2.50 9.79
C ASP A 41 -11.78 1.47 8.67
N PHE A 42 -11.52 1.83 7.41
CA PHE A 42 -11.69 0.95 6.25
C PHE A 42 -10.74 -0.26 6.24
N LEU A 43 -9.70 -0.24 7.08
CA LEU A 43 -8.80 -1.38 7.28
C LEU A 43 -9.40 -2.48 8.18
N VAL A 44 -10.53 -2.22 8.83
CA VAL A 44 -11.19 -3.18 9.71
C VAL A 44 -12.25 -3.90 8.89
N ALA A 45 -12.03 -5.20 8.62
CA ALA A 45 -13.10 -6.05 8.11
C ALA A 45 -14.31 -5.96 9.06
N PRO A 46 -15.56 -5.90 8.56
CA PRO A 46 -16.73 -5.89 9.42
C PRO A 46 -16.61 -7.03 10.43
N THR A 47 -16.70 -6.70 11.71
CA THR A 47 -16.59 -7.73 12.75
C THR A 47 -17.78 -8.68 12.58
N LEU A 48 -17.50 -9.94 12.27
CA LEU A 48 -18.55 -10.95 12.21
C LEU A 48 -19.19 -11.08 13.58
N ASP A 49 -20.52 -10.97 13.61
CA ASP A 49 -21.28 -11.07 14.85
C ASP A 49 -20.96 -12.38 15.60
N PRO A 50 -20.54 -12.34 16.88
CA PRO A 50 -20.20 -13.54 17.63
C PRO A 50 -21.27 -14.64 17.63
N PRO A 51 -22.59 -14.32 17.67
CA PRO A 51 -23.65 -15.32 17.50
C PRO A 51 -23.62 -15.97 16.12
N MET A 52 -23.37 -15.21 15.05
CA MET A 52 -23.27 -15.75 13.68
C MET A 52 -22.09 -16.69 13.52
N LEU A 53 -20.97 -16.41 14.19
CA LEU A 53 -19.83 -17.31 14.21
C LEU A 53 -20.21 -18.68 14.78
N SER A 54 -21.12 -18.79 15.75
CA SER A 54 -21.51 -20.10 16.31
C SER A 54 -22.11 -21.06 15.27
N HIS A 55 -22.72 -20.53 14.20
CA HIS A 55 -23.32 -21.31 13.11
C HIS A 55 -22.34 -21.70 11.99
N VAL A 56 -21.12 -21.16 12.01
CA VAL A 56 -20.08 -21.42 11.02
C VAL A 56 -19.19 -22.56 11.49
N SER A 57 -18.82 -23.48 10.60
CA SER A 57 -17.91 -24.58 10.94
C SER A 57 -16.55 -24.05 11.40
N TYR A 58 -15.86 -24.78 12.30
CA TYR A 58 -14.54 -24.37 12.79
C TYR A 58 -13.51 -24.16 11.67
N GLN A 59 -13.54 -25.01 10.64
CA GLN A 59 -12.67 -24.87 9.46
C GLN A 59 -12.94 -23.55 8.70
N ASN A 60 -14.22 -23.18 8.54
CA ASN A 60 -14.60 -21.94 7.87
C ASN A 60 -14.21 -20.71 8.72
N LYS A 61 -14.30 -20.77 10.06
CA LYS A 61 -13.83 -19.69 10.94
C LYS A 61 -12.34 -19.44 10.78
N LYS A 62 -11.53 -20.51 10.81
CA LYS A 62 -10.08 -20.42 10.67
C LYS A 62 -9.70 -19.84 9.30
N PHE A 63 -10.36 -20.31 8.24
CA PHE A 63 -10.16 -19.80 6.88
C PHE A 63 -10.47 -18.29 6.77
N VAL A 64 -11.58 -17.83 7.33
CA VAL A 64 -11.95 -16.40 7.33
C VAL A 64 -10.92 -15.57 8.09
N GLN A 65 -10.50 -15.99 9.29
CA GLN A 65 -9.49 -15.27 10.08
C GLN A 65 -8.14 -15.16 9.37
N GLU A 66 -7.66 -16.24 8.74
CA GLU A 66 -6.41 -16.22 7.97
C GLU A 66 -6.52 -15.30 6.76
N ARG A 67 -7.66 -15.32 6.06
CA ARG A 67 -7.94 -14.42 4.95
C ARG A 67 -7.99 -12.95 5.34
N ASP A 68 -8.63 -12.63 6.46
CA ASP A 68 -8.72 -11.27 6.98
C ASP A 68 -7.33 -10.75 7.36
N LYS A 69 -6.50 -11.60 7.98
CA LYS A 69 -5.11 -11.24 8.29
C LYS A 69 -4.28 -10.95 7.03
N GLU A 70 -4.42 -11.77 5.99
CA GLU A 70 -3.72 -11.53 4.72
C GLU A 70 -4.22 -10.28 3.99
N LEU A 71 -5.52 -10.02 4.02
CA LEU A 71 -6.12 -8.82 3.40
C LEU A 71 -5.74 -7.54 4.14
N ALA A 72 -5.73 -7.57 5.48
CA ALA A 72 -5.35 -6.42 6.30
C ALA A 72 -3.94 -5.92 5.98
N VAL A 73 -3.00 -6.83 5.70
CA VAL A 73 -1.63 -6.46 5.26
C VAL A 73 -1.64 -5.71 3.94
N VAL A 74 -2.40 -6.19 2.94
CA VAL A 74 -2.51 -5.54 1.63
C VAL A 74 -3.21 -4.19 1.75
N GLN A 75 -4.30 -4.12 2.49
CA GLN A 75 -5.05 -2.88 2.70
C GLN A 75 -4.19 -1.83 3.42
N ARG A 76 -3.40 -2.25 4.42
CA ARG A 76 -2.45 -1.36 5.09
C ARG A 76 -1.35 -0.88 4.15
N ALA A 77 -0.79 -1.76 3.34
CA ALA A 77 0.20 -1.37 2.34
C ALA A 77 -0.37 -0.35 1.33
N MET A 78 -1.64 -0.51 0.94
CA MET A 78 -2.34 0.45 0.08
C MET A 78 -2.59 1.79 0.78
N LEU A 79 -2.93 1.78 2.08
CA LEU A 79 -3.08 3.00 2.87
C LEU A 79 -1.75 3.74 3.01
N ASN A 80 -0.66 3.03 3.27
CA ASN A 80 0.65 3.64 3.44
C ASN A 80 1.07 4.48 2.21
N ILE A 81 0.70 4.04 1.00
CA ILE A 81 0.95 4.79 -0.25
C ILE A 81 0.37 6.22 -0.18
N THR A 82 -0.74 6.41 0.54
CA THR A 82 -1.37 7.73 0.63
C THR A 82 -0.61 8.67 1.56
N GLY A 83 0.26 8.17 2.45
CA GLY A 83 0.97 9.00 3.44
C GLY A 83 1.66 10.23 2.81
N PRO A 84 2.61 10.04 1.87
CA PRO A 84 3.26 11.17 1.20
C PRO A 84 2.29 12.08 0.43
N LEU A 85 1.21 11.53 -0.13
CA LEU A 85 0.20 12.30 -0.86
C LEU A 85 -0.66 13.16 0.09
N CYS A 86 -0.98 12.64 1.27
CA CYS A 86 -1.69 13.35 2.33
C CYS A 86 -0.81 14.46 2.93
N THR A 87 0.48 14.19 3.17
CA THR A 87 1.44 15.23 3.58
C THR A 87 1.53 16.36 2.56
N LEU A 88 1.57 16.02 1.25
CA LEU A 88 1.53 17.02 0.19
C LEU A 88 0.23 17.81 0.22
N HIS A 89 -0.91 17.14 0.34
CA HIS A 89 -2.23 17.77 0.42
C HIS A 89 -2.29 18.77 1.58
N ASP A 90 -1.93 18.35 2.79
CA ASP A 90 -1.98 19.20 3.98
C ASP A 90 -1.10 20.44 3.83
N ARG A 91 0.09 20.31 3.23
CA ARG A 91 0.95 21.47 2.98
C ARG A 91 0.33 22.43 1.97
N LEU A 92 -0.26 21.91 0.90
CA LEU A 92 -0.93 22.74 -0.11
C LEU A 92 -2.16 23.45 0.47
N GLU A 93 -3.00 22.75 1.24
CA GLU A 93 -4.19 23.30 1.88
C GLU A 93 -3.84 24.43 2.88
N ASN A 94 -2.75 24.26 3.63
CA ASN A 94 -2.28 25.24 4.60
C ASN A 94 -1.38 26.33 4.00
N ASN A 95 -1.27 26.41 2.66
CA ASN A 95 -0.39 27.35 1.96
C ASN A 95 1.08 27.30 2.43
N LEU A 96 1.54 26.11 2.85
CA LEU A 96 2.93 25.89 3.24
C LEU A 96 3.78 25.71 1.99
N PRO A 97 4.99 26.31 1.92
CA PRO A 97 5.87 26.13 0.79
C PRO A 97 6.29 24.66 0.67
N VAL A 98 6.32 24.15 -0.58
CA VAL A 98 6.86 22.83 -0.92
C VAL A 98 7.94 23.06 -1.97
N SER A 99 9.20 22.80 -1.61
CA SER A 99 10.32 22.92 -2.53
C SER A 99 10.25 21.83 -3.62
N PRO A 100 10.85 22.05 -4.80
CA PRO A 100 10.95 21.02 -5.84
C PRO A 100 11.60 19.72 -5.35
N THR A 101 12.59 19.83 -4.46
CA THR A 101 13.27 18.68 -3.86
C THR A 101 12.36 17.89 -2.94
N GLU A 102 11.58 18.56 -2.08
CA GLU A 102 10.57 17.89 -1.23
C GLU A 102 9.50 17.22 -2.08
N LEU A 103 9.02 17.90 -3.14
CA LEU A 103 8.04 17.32 -4.06
C LEU A 103 8.57 16.05 -4.73
N GLN A 104 9.83 16.08 -5.21
CA GLN A 104 10.48 14.92 -5.78
C GLN A 104 10.59 13.78 -4.74
N LEU A 105 10.97 14.08 -3.51
CA LEU A 105 11.06 13.10 -2.43
C LEU A 105 9.70 12.44 -2.14
N LEU A 106 8.63 13.21 -2.03
CA LEU A 106 7.27 12.69 -1.80
C LEU A 106 6.81 11.78 -2.94
N VAL A 107 7.15 12.12 -4.20
CA VAL A 107 6.89 11.26 -5.36
C VAL A 107 7.72 9.98 -5.30
N GLU A 108 9.00 10.06 -4.97
CA GLU A 108 9.88 8.88 -4.82
C GLU A 108 9.39 7.95 -3.71
N GLN A 109 9.05 8.49 -2.55
CA GLN A 109 8.48 7.74 -1.41
C GLN A 109 7.17 7.06 -1.81
N SER A 110 6.26 7.78 -2.47
CA SER A 110 4.99 7.22 -2.98
C SER A 110 5.24 6.04 -3.91
N LEU A 111 6.14 6.19 -4.90
CA LEU A 111 6.45 5.13 -5.86
C LEU A 111 7.12 3.92 -5.19
N CYS A 112 8.01 4.14 -4.24
CA CYS A 112 8.64 3.04 -3.49
C CYS A 112 7.61 2.27 -2.65
N LEU A 113 6.66 2.97 -2.00
CA LEU A 113 5.57 2.35 -1.25
C LEU A 113 4.65 1.54 -2.18
N VAL A 114 4.31 2.07 -3.37
CA VAL A 114 3.54 1.33 -4.39
C VAL A 114 4.28 0.07 -4.83
N GLY A 115 5.58 0.19 -5.12
CA GLY A 115 6.43 -0.95 -5.50
C GLY A 115 6.47 -2.03 -4.42
N SER A 116 6.62 -1.63 -3.16
CA SER A 116 6.60 -2.52 -2.00
C SER A 116 5.25 -3.22 -1.84
N ALA A 117 4.13 -2.48 -1.90
CA ALA A 117 2.79 -3.04 -1.82
C ALA A 117 2.52 -4.06 -2.93
N ASN A 118 2.92 -3.74 -4.17
CA ASN A 118 2.80 -4.65 -5.31
C ASN A 118 3.65 -5.92 -5.14
N SER A 119 4.86 -5.80 -4.59
CA SER A 119 5.71 -6.94 -4.26
C SER A 119 5.05 -7.86 -3.24
N GLN A 120 4.49 -7.31 -2.17
CA GLN A 120 3.76 -8.07 -1.15
C GLN A 120 2.54 -8.78 -1.72
N LEU A 121 1.75 -8.10 -2.55
CA LEU A 121 0.60 -8.70 -3.23
C LEU A 121 1.01 -9.84 -4.17
N SER A 122 2.10 -9.67 -4.91
CA SER A 122 2.66 -10.70 -5.80
C SER A 122 3.09 -11.94 -5.02
N VAL A 123 3.77 -11.76 -3.87
CA VAL A 123 4.15 -12.87 -2.98
C VAL A 123 2.93 -13.61 -2.45
N LEU A 124 1.91 -12.88 -1.97
CA LEU A 124 0.66 -13.49 -1.48
C LEU A 124 -0.07 -14.28 -2.59
N ARG A 125 -0.16 -13.72 -3.79
CA ARG A 125 -0.73 -14.41 -4.96
C ARG A 125 0.03 -15.69 -5.28
N ARG A 126 1.36 -15.64 -5.32
CA ARG A 126 2.20 -16.82 -5.58
C ARG A 126 2.01 -17.90 -4.50
N LYS A 127 1.98 -17.50 -3.22
CA LYS A 127 1.74 -18.42 -2.10
C LYS A 127 0.40 -19.15 -2.26
N LYS A 128 -0.66 -18.44 -2.66
CA LYS A 128 -1.99 -19.03 -2.90
C LYS A 128 -2.02 -20.02 -4.07
N VAL A 129 -1.40 -19.65 -5.19
CA VAL A 129 -1.30 -20.55 -6.34
C VAL A 129 -0.54 -21.83 -5.97
N LEU A 130 0.60 -21.71 -5.29
CA LEU A 130 1.37 -22.88 -4.86
C LEU A 130 0.61 -23.76 -3.86
N ALA A 131 -0.14 -23.15 -2.94
CA ALA A 131 -1.00 -23.88 -2.00
C ALA A 131 -2.19 -24.59 -2.66
N SER A 132 -2.57 -24.23 -3.89
CA SER A 132 -3.62 -24.92 -4.65
C SER A 132 -3.12 -26.07 -5.54
N ILE A 133 -1.80 -26.18 -5.74
CA ILE A 133 -1.16 -27.21 -6.56
C ILE A 133 -0.69 -28.38 -5.69
N ASN A 134 -0.33 -28.12 -4.42
CA ASN A 134 0.01 -29.11 -3.41
C ASN A 134 -1.21 -29.55 -2.60
#